data_AF-A0A519EG69-F1
#
_entry.id   AF-A0A519EG69-F1
#
_cell.length_a   1.000
_cell.length_b   1.000
_cell.length_c   1.000
_cell.angle_alpha   90.00
_cell.angle_beta   90.00
_cell.angle_gamma   90.00
#
_symmetry.space_group_name_H-M   'P 1'
#
loop_
_entity.id
_entity.type
_entity.pdbx_description
1 polymer ?
#
loop_
_entity_poly.entity_id
_entity_poly.type
_entity_poly.pdbx_seq_one_letter_code
_entity_poly.pdbx_strand_id
1 'polypeptide(L)'
;MMKSEEAGSATHAELRMSEQAAVRVTRELRDLDKLILALPSMLAHCKVATLKRQAEAMKSLSSVLMLTILLDRPFSEVLDASDDLARSVRPFVQLASKSRLSLSAQLATRLLSDLGNQLHADIAIALRSEGA
;
A
#
# COMPACT_ATOMS: atom_id res chain seq x y z
N MET A 1 37.14 -37.23 22.28
CA MET A 1 37.28 -35.85 21.77
C MET A 1 35.95 -35.45 21.15
N MET A 2 35.14 -34.69 21.89
CA MET A 2 33.96 -34.04 21.31
C MET A 2 34.46 -32.78 20.59
N LYS A 3 34.15 -32.64 19.30
CA LYS A 3 34.25 -31.35 18.60
C LYS A 3 32.87 -30.73 18.66
N SER A 4 32.79 -29.71 19.51
CA SER A 4 31.67 -28.81 19.65
C SER A 4 31.31 -28.15 18.32
N GLU A 5 30.01 -27.90 18.21
CA GLU A 5 29.34 -27.01 17.28
C GLU A 5 30.09 -25.68 17.14
N GLU A 6 30.38 -25.28 15.91
CA GLU A 6 30.70 -23.89 15.59
C GLU A 6 29.75 -23.36 14.52
N ALA A 7 29.04 -22.32 14.94
CA ALA A 7 28.56 -21.18 14.17
C ALA A 7 27.42 -21.41 13.18
N GLY A 8 26.22 -21.57 13.74
CA GLY A 8 25.11 -20.80 13.21
C GLY A 8 25.36 -19.30 13.44
N SER A 9 25.43 -18.53 12.36
CA SER A 9 24.91 -17.16 12.24
C SER A 9 25.22 -16.67 10.83
N ALA A 10 24.55 -17.26 9.84
CA ALA A 10 24.34 -16.54 8.60
C ALA A 10 23.42 -15.37 8.96
N THR A 11 24.01 -14.18 9.14
CA THR A 11 23.29 -12.91 9.17
C THR A 11 22.24 -12.96 8.07
N HIS A 12 20.97 -13.02 8.45
CA HIS A 12 19.87 -12.74 7.55
C HIS A 12 20.11 -11.33 7.02
N ALA A 13 20.75 -11.22 5.85
CA ALA A 13 20.77 -9.98 5.10
C ALA A 13 19.31 -9.74 4.74
N GLU A 14 18.64 -8.92 5.52
CA GLU A 14 17.27 -8.51 5.26
C GLU A 14 17.28 -7.84 3.89
N LEU A 15 16.56 -8.44 2.93
CA LEU A 15 16.38 -7.87 1.61
C LEU A 15 15.87 -6.43 1.75
N ARG A 16 16.43 -5.54 0.95
CA ARG A 16 16.06 -4.12 0.89
C ARG A 16 15.56 -3.84 -0.51
N MET A 17 14.49 -3.08 -0.61
CA MET A 17 13.93 -2.70 -1.89
C MET A 17 14.93 -1.82 -2.66
N SER A 18 15.17 -2.13 -3.93
CA SER A 18 16.02 -1.31 -4.79
C SER A 18 15.54 0.15 -4.88
N GLU A 19 16.49 1.07 -5.02
CA GLU A 19 16.22 2.51 -5.12
C GLU A 19 15.25 2.85 -6.27
N GLN A 20 15.38 2.16 -7.41
CA GLN A 20 14.47 2.37 -8.55
C GLN A 20 13.04 1.94 -8.23
N ALA A 21 12.86 0.80 -7.54
CA ALA A 21 11.55 0.35 -7.09
C ALA A 21 10.98 1.32 -6.04
N ALA A 22 11.80 1.77 -5.08
CA ALA A 22 11.40 2.74 -4.07
C ALA A 22 10.87 4.05 -4.68
N VAL A 23 11.57 4.60 -5.69
CA VAL A 23 11.15 5.82 -6.40
C VAL A 23 9.81 5.60 -7.11
N ARG A 24 9.65 4.47 -7.81
CA ARG A 24 8.42 4.14 -8.53
C ARG A 24 7.23 3.99 -7.57
N VAL A 25 7.38 3.18 -6.54
CA VAL A 25 6.34 2.90 -5.53
C VAL A 25 5.95 4.19 -4.79
N THR A 26 6.92 5.02 -4.42
CA THR A 26 6.66 6.32 -3.77
C THR A 26 5.85 7.27 -4.67
N ARG A 27 6.11 7.27 -5.98
CA ARG A 27 5.32 8.07 -6.93
C ARG A 27 3.88 7.58 -7.02
N GLU A 28 3.69 6.27 -7.16
CA GLU A 28 2.36 5.67 -7.25
C GLU A 28 1.57 5.88 -5.94
N LEU A 29 2.21 5.81 -4.78
CA LEU A 29 1.59 6.13 -3.48
C LEU A 29 1.07 7.57 -3.41
N ARG A 30 1.80 8.54 -3.97
CA ARG A 30 1.33 9.93 -4.02
C ARG A 30 0.10 10.10 -4.91
N ASP A 31 0.01 9.34 -5.99
CA ASP A 31 -1.17 9.35 -6.86
C ASP A 31 -2.36 8.65 -6.19
N LEU A 32 -2.10 7.58 -5.43
CA LEU A 32 -3.10 6.94 -4.56
C LEU A 32 -3.65 7.93 -3.52
N ASP A 33 -2.79 8.66 -2.82
CA ASP A 33 -3.17 9.64 -1.79
C ASP A 33 -4.09 10.73 -2.32
N LYS A 34 -3.83 11.21 -3.55
CA LYS A 34 -4.71 12.19 -4.21
C LYS A 34 -6.11 11.61 -4.42
N LEU A 35 -6.20 10.35 -4.87
CA LEU A 35 -7.48 9.67 -5.07
C LEU A 35 -8.21 9.43 -3.74
N ILE A 36 -7.50 8.96 -2.71
CA ILE A 36 -8.04 8.73 -1.36
C ILE A 36 -8.68 10.02 -0.81
N LEU A 37 -8.01 11.15 -0.96
CA LEU A 37 -8.47 12.45 -0.45
C LEU A 37 -9.58 13.08 -1.30
N ALA A 38 -9.53 12.90 -2.62
CA ALA A 38 -10.53 13.46 -3.53
C ALA A 38 -11.86 12.70 -3.48
N LEU A 39 -11.82 11.37 -3.33
CA LEU A 39 -13.02 10.54 -3.50
C LEU A 39 -14.18 10.93 -2.58
N PRO A 40 -13.99 11.19 -1.27
CA PRO A 40 -15.09 11.57 -0.39
C PRO A 40 -15.80 12.88 -0.77
N SER A 41 -15.12 13.82 -1.44
CA SER A 41 -15.73 15.09 -1.87
C SER A 41 -16.54 14.95 -3.16
N MET A 42 -16.32 13.89 -3.93
CA MET A 42 -17.06 13.57 -5.15
C MET A 42 -18.40 12.88 -4.90
N LEU A 43 -18.74 12.62 -3.63
CA LEU A 43 -19.91 11.85 -3.21
C LEU A 43 -21.00 12.76 -2.67
N ALA A 44 -22.15 12.77 -3.35
CA ALA A 44 -23.26 13.65 -3.00
C ALA A 44 -24.19 13.10 -1.91
N HIS A 45 -24.25 11.77 -1.69
CA HIS A 45 -25.29 11.15 -0.88
C HIS A 45 -24.81 9.95 -0.05
N CYS A 46 -25.33 9.85 1.18
CA CYS A 46 -25.16 8.80 2.19
C CYS A 46 -23.71 8.43 2.57
N LYS A 47 -23.42 8.42 3.88
CA LYS A 47 -22.16 7.90 4.47
C LYS A 47 -20.87 8.64 4.09
N VAL A 48 -20.94 9.87 3.56
CA VAL A 48 -19.76 10.73 3.30
C VAL A 48 -18.87 10.86 4.55
N ALA A 49 -19.45 11.00 5.75
CA ALA A 49 -18.69 11.05 6.99
C ALA A 49 -17.94 9.74 7.32
N THR A 50 -18.51 8.58 6.96
CA THR A 50 -17.85 7.28 7.11
C THR A 50 -16.76 7.11 6.05
N LEU A 51 -17.01 7.55 4.81
CA LEU A 51 -16.02 7.52 3.75
C LEU A 51 -14.85 8.46 4.03
N LYS A 52 -15.08 9.66 4.55
CA LYS A 52 -14.01 10.56 5.01
C LYS A 52 -13.15 9.90 6.08
N ARG A 53 -13.76 9.30 7.11
CA ARG A 53 -13.01 8.57 8.15
C ARG A 53 -12.22 7.39 7.60
N GLN A 54 -12.78 6.63 6.66
CA GLN A 54 -12.04 5.54 6.02
C GLN A 54 -10.91 6.05 5.12
N ALA A 55 -11.12 7.15 4.40
CA ALA A 55 -10.06 7.79 3.61
C ALA A 55 -8.92 8.31 4.50
N GLU A 56 -9.24 8.89 5.66
CA GLU A 56 -8.24 9.31 6.66
C GLU A 56 -7.44 8.12 7.19
N ALA A 57 -8.10 7.00 7.51
CA ALA A 57 -7.43 5.77 7.93
C ALA A 57 -6.52 5.21 6.83
N MET A 58 -7.00 5.14 5.58
CA MET A 58 -6.20 4.71 4.43
C MET A 58 -4.99 5.62 4.19
N LYS A 59 -5.17 6.94 4.31
CA LYS A 59 -4.07 7.90 4.19
C LYS A 59 -3.00 7.68 5.26
N SER A 60 -3.41 7.32 6.48
CA SER A 60 -2.47 6.94 7.53
C SER A 60 -1.65 5.72 7.12
N LEU A 61 -2.29 4.68 6.56
CA LEU A 61 -1.60 3.48 6.09
C LEU A 61 -0.65 3.76 4.93
N SER A 62 -1.08 4.57 3.96
CA SER A 62 -0.24 5.03 2.85
C SER A 62 0.98 5.82 3.34
N SER A 63 0.79 6.68 4.36
CA SER A 63 1.89 7.42 4.99
C SER A 63 2.87 6.50 5.71
N VAL A 64 2.36 5.47 6.41
CA VAL A 64 3.21 4.44 7.05
C VAL A 64 4.04 3.74 5.99
N LEU A 65 3.43 3.22 4.92
CA LEU A 65 4.17 2.55 3.85
C LEU A 65 5.22 3.47 3.21
N MET A 66 4.87 4.73 2.92
CA MET A 66 5.83 5.69 2.36
C MET A 66 6.99 5.95 3.32
N LEU A 67 6.75 6.08 4.62
CA LEU A 67 7.81 6.22 5.62
C LEU A 67 8.67 4.95 5.73
N THR A 68 8.07 3.76 5.71
CA THR A 68 8.77 2.48 5.71
C THR A 68 9.75 2.40 4.54
N ILE A 69 9.33 2.85 3.35
CA ILE A 69 10.17 2.93 2.16
C ILE A 69 11.28 3.99 2.30
N LEU A 70 10.95 5.21 2.72
CA LEU A 70 11.90 6.32 2.81
C LEU A 70 12.96 6.13 3.90
N LEU A 71 12.64 5.37 4.94
CA LEU A 71 13.56 4.99 6.01
C LEU A 71 14.37 3.73 5.66
N ASP A 72 14.28 3.27 4.42
CA ASP A 72 14.95 2.06 3.93
C ASP A 72 14.73 0.87 4.86
N ARG A 73 13.50 0.63 5.29
CA ARG A 73 13.17 -0.48 6.20
C ARG A 73 13.27 -1.83 5.48
N PRO A 74 13.39 -2.93 6.25
CA PRO A 74 13.41 -4.29 5.68
C PRO A 74 12.22 -4.54 4.76
N PHE A 75 12.44 -5.30 3.69
CA PHE A 75 11.41 -5.56 2.69
C PHE A 75 10.16 -6.22 3.29
N SER A 76 10.31 -7.07 4.30
CA SER A 76 9.18 -7.67 5.04
C SER A 76 8.26 -6.61 5.65
N GLU A 77 8.82 -5.55 6.23
CA GLU A 77 8.03 -4.44 6.78
C GLU A 77 7.33 -3.64 5.68
N VAL A 78 7.99 -3.47 4.52
CA VAL A 78 7.38 -2.82 3.34
C VAL A 78 6.20 -3.65 2.84
N LEU A 79 6.35 -4.98 2.78
CA LEU A 79 5.30 -5.88 2.33
C LEU A 79 4.12 -5.88 3.31
N ASP A 80 4.36 -5.99 4.61
CA ASP A 80 3.32 -5.95 5.65
C ASP A 80 2.54 -4.64 5.60
N ALA A 81 3.23 -3.50 5.49
CA ALA A 81 2.59 -2.19 5.35
C ALA A 81 1.78 -2.06 4.04
N SER A 82 2.25 -2.68 2.95
CA SER A 82 1.52 -2.73 1.68
C SER A 82 0.25 -3.59 1.78
N ASP A 83 0.32 -4.70 2.51
CA ASP A 83 -0.80 -5.60 2.74
C ASP A 83 -1.90 -4.94 3.57
N ASP A 84 -1.53 -4.19 4.61
CA ASP A 84 -2.47 -3.40 5.40
C ASP A 84 -3.19 -2.34 4.54
N LEU A 85 -2.44 -1.63 3.69
CA LEU A 85 -3.01 -0.66 2.76
C LEU A 85 -3.94 -1.33 1.76
N ALA A 86 -3.52 -2.41 1.08
CA ALA A 86 -4.34 -3.12 0.11
C ALA A 86 -5.64 -3.67 0.71
N ARG A 87 -5.57 -4.23 1.93
CA ARG A 87 -6.75 -4.71 2.67
C ARG A 87 -7.73 -3.59 3.00
N SER A 88 -7.26 -2.35 3.17
CA SER A 88 -8.12 -1.19 3.46
C SER A 88 -8.84 -0.61 2.23
N VAL A 89 -8.28 -0.79 1.03
CA VAL A 89 -8.86 -0.29 -0.24
C VAL A 89 -10.20 -0.96 -0.54
N ARG A 90 -10.30 -2.29 -0.36
CA ARG A 90 -11.51 -3.06 -0.71
C ARG A 90 -12.76 -2.61 0.07
N PRO A 91 -12.74 -2.50 1.42
CA PRO A 91 -13.86 -1.97 2.18
C PRO A 91 -14.26 -0.54 1.76
N PHE A 92 -13.28 0.31 1.44
CA PHE A 92 -13.53 1.68 1.01
C PHE A 92 -14.27 1.74 -0.34
N VAL A 93 -13.81 0.96 -1.33
CA VAL A 93 -14.45 0.81 -2.63
C VAL A 93 -15.88 0.26 -2.49
N GLN A 94 -16.09 -0.73 -1.63
CA GLN A 94 -17.43 -1.28 -1.35
C GLN A 94 -18.35 -0.27 -0.64
N LEU A 95 -17.79 0.63 0.16
CA LEU A 95 -18.56 1.68 0.80
C LEU A 95 -18.92 2.78 -0.20
N ALA A 96 -17.99 3.14 -1.09
CA ALA A 96 -18.22 4.09 -2.17
C ALA A 96 -19.29 3.59 -3.16
N SER A 97 -19.25 2.31 -3.55
CA SER A 97 -20.22 1.72 -4.49
C SER A 97 -21.66 1.65 -3.96
N LYS A 98 -21.86 1.73 -2.64
CA LYS A 98 -23.20 1.85 -2.01
C LYS A 98 -23.80 3.25 -2.12
N SER A 99 -23.02 4.22 -2.59
CA SER A 99 -23.48 5.59 -2.82
C SER A 99 -23.91 5.74 -4.28
N ARG A 100 -24.87 6.64 -4.57
CA ARG A 100 -25.23 6.95 -5.97
C ARG A 100 -24.10 7.79 -6.58
N LEU A 101 -23.13 7.10 -7.20
CA LEU A 101 -21.91 7.71 -7.72
C LEU A 101 -22.16 8.41 -9.06
N SER A 102 -21.62 9.62 -9.21
CA SER A 102 -21.41 10.22 -10.54
C SER A 102 -20.43 9.36 -11.35
N LEU A 103 -20.45 9.47 -12.69
CA LEU A 103 -19.50 8.75 -13.55
C LEU A 103 -18.04 9.00 -13.13
N SER A 104 -17.70 10.25 -12.81
CA SER A 104 -16.37 10.62 -12.31
C SER A 104 -16.02 9.91 -10.99
N ALA A 105 -16.97 9.78 -10.06
CA ALA A 105 -16.75 9.08 -8.80
C ALA A 105 -16.62 7.56 -9.00
N GLN A 106 -17.34 6.97 -9.97
CA GLN A 106 -17.19 5.56 -10.34
C GLN A 106 -15.79 5.29 -10.91
N LEU A 107 -15.32 6.15 -11.83
CA LEU A 107 -13.98 6.06 -12.41
C LEU A 107 -12.89 6.23 -11.33
N ALA A 108 -13.03 7.22 -10.45
CA ALA A 108 -12.09 7.42 -9.35
C ALA A 108 -12.04 6.22 -8.38
N THR A 109 -13.20 5.62 -8.09
CA THR A 109 -13.28 4.41 -7.25
C THR A 109 -12.57 3.23 -7.89
N ARG A 110 -12.76 3.05 -9.20
CA ARG A 110 -12.10 1.99 -9.97
C ARG A 110 -10.58 2.21 -10.04
N LEU A 111 -10.15 3.43 -10.37
CA LEU A 111 -8.73 3.81 -10.40
C LEU A 111 -8.06 3.57 -9.04
N LEU A 112 -8.72 3.91 -7.94
CA LEU A 112 -8.20 3.66 -6.60
C LEU A 112 -8.01 2.16 -6.33
N SER A 113 -8.99 1.34 -6.73
CA SER A 113 -8.90 -0.11 -6.60
C SER A 113 -7.77 -0.70 -7.45
N ASP A 114 -7.68 -0.28 -8.71
CA ASP A 114 -6.69 -0.77 -9.66
C ASP A 114 -5.28 -0.38 -9.21
N LEU A 115 -5.09 0.89 -8.81
CA LEU A 115 -3.79 1.38 -8.35
C LEU A 115 -3.35 0.73 -7.04
N GLY A 116 -4.26 0.54 -6.08
CA GLY A 116 -3.94 -0.12 -4.80
C GLY A 116 -3.53 -1.59 -4.99
N ASN A 117 -4.23 -2.32 -5.86
CA ASN A 117 -3.89 -3.72 -6.17
C ASN A 117 -2.58 -3.82 -6.96
N GLN A 118 -2.40 -2.97 -7.95
CA GLN A 118 -1.20 -2.94 -8.79
C GLN A 118 0.05 -2.61 -7.95
N LEU A 119 -0.05 -1.61 -7.08
CA LEU A 119 1.03 -1.21 -6.19
C LEU A 119 1.48 -2.36 -5.27
N HIS A 120 0.53 -3.06 -4.65
CA HIS A 120 0.85 -4.22 -3.81
C HIS A 120 1.49 -5.35 -4.62
N ALA A 121 0.99 -5.63 -5.83
CA ALA A 121 1.58 -6.63 -6.71
C ALA A 121 3.00 -6.25 -7.15
N ASP A 122 3.24 -4.99 -7.47
CA ASP A 122 4.57 -4.48 -7.84
C ASP A 122 5.57 -4.59 -6.68
N ILE A 123 5.14 -4.27 -5.46
CA ILE A 123 5.93 -4.52 -4.25
C ILE A 123 6.18 -6.03 -4.11
N ALA A 124 5.16 -6.89 -4.18
CA ALA A 124 5.37 -8.34 -4.05
C ALA A 124 6.28 -8.96 -5.14
N ILE A 125 6.29 -8.40 -6.35
CA ILE A 125 7.16 -8.84 -7.46
C ILE A 125 8.61 -8.40 -7.23
N ALA A 126 8.84 -7.19 -6.71
CA ALA A 126 10.19 -6.70 -6.42
C ALA A 126 10.96 -7.65 -5.48
N LEU A 127 10.27 -8.33 -4.56
CA LEU A 127 10.83 -9.38 -3.70
C LEU A 127 11.41 -10.57 -4.50
N ARG A 128 10.71 -10.99 -5.55
CA ARG A 128 11.06 -12.18 -6.32
C ARG A 128 12.24 -11.93 -7.27
N SER A 129 12.39 -10.70 -7.75
CA SER A 129 13.51 -10.31 -8.61
C SER A 129 14.80 -10.04 -7.85
N GLU A 130 14.73 -9.70 -6.57
CA GLU A 130 15.91 -9.42 -5.72
C GLU A 130 16.42 -10.67 -4.98
N GLY A 131 15.66 -11.79 -5.01
CA GLY A 131 16.03 -13.08 -4.43
C GLY A 131 16.39 -14.18 -5.45
N ALA A 132 16.50 -13.86 -6.74
CA ALA A 132 16.86 -14.78 -7.83
C ALA A 132 18.25 -14.45 -8.39
#